data_AF-A0A645HQV9-F1
#
_entry.id   AF-A0A645HQV9-F1
#
_cell.length_a   1.000
_cell.length_b   1.000
_cell.length_c   1.000
_cell.angle_alpha   90.00
_cell.angle_beta   90.00
_cell.angle_gamma   90.00
#
_symmetry.space_group_name_H-M   'P 1'
#
loop_
_entity.id
_entity.type
_entity.pdbx_description
1 polymer ?
#
loop_
_entity_poly.entity_id
_entity_poly.type
_entity_poly.pdbx_seq_one_letter_code
_entity_poly.pdbx_strand_id
1 'polypeptide(L)'
;MATIAAGVLPVGQVANKPLTMVAGKTLPKSLYVFFIIGGAWFALISTLNSQLASATKPIMQACNDGWFPNKLATLHPKYKTPIILLTFFFMIGFLPIVFNLDISILSKITTTVGSVLNSMVALCLLNVSKVMPQAWEKSPLKVSRAVTKALVTVAVLIYALQAVLLGSSLSLPLLLGNIAVVVFAFIFAQVRYASGKVKCEKSYEIE
;
A
#
# COMPACT_ATOMS: atom_id res chain seq x y z
N MET A 1 -5.01 -9.85 17.74
CA MET A 1 -6.48 -9.69 17.96
C MET A 1 -7.15 -10.99 18.39
N ALA A 2 -6.90 -12.12 17.72
CA ALA A 2 -7.49 -13.42 18.08
C ALA A 2 -7.24 -13.86 19.54
N THR A 3 -6.04 -13.61 20.08
CA THR A 3 -5.67 -13.97 21.46
C THR A 3 -6.52 -13.25 22.52
N ILE A 4 -6.85 -11.97 22.29
CA ILE A 4 -7.67 -11.17 23.22
C ILE A 4 -9.13 -11.60 23.15
N ALA A 5 -9.63 -11.90 21.95
CA ALA A 5 -11.01 -12.38 21.75
C ALA A 5 -11.24 -13.74 22.42
N ALA A 6 -10.28 -14.66 22.28
CA ALA A 6 -10.31 -15.99 22.87
C ALA A 6 -10.19 -15.99 24.40
N GLY A 7 -9.68 -14.90 24.99
CA GLY A 7 -9.63 -14.71 26.44
C GLY A 7 -10.96 -14.32 27.06
N VAL A 8 -11.94 -13.86 26.27
CA VAL A 8 -13.27 -13.44 26.75
C VAL A 8 -14.37 -14.44 26.36
N LEU A 9 -14.30 -14.98 25.14
CA LEU A 9 -15.27 -15.94 24.63
C LEU A 9 -14.57 -17.17 24.04
N PRO A 10 -15.21 -18.36 24.05
CA PRO A 10 -14.61 -19.57 23.48
C PRO A 10 -14.18 -19.38 22.02
N VAL A 11 -13.05 -19.99 21.65
CA VAL A 11 -12.45 -19.84 20.29
C VAL A 11 -13.45 -20.11 19.17
N GLY A 12 -14.30 -21.15 19.31
CA GLY A 12 -15.32 -21.48 18.30
C GLY A 12 -16.34 -20.36 18.06
N GLN A 13 -16.51 -19.42 19.00
CA GLN A 13 -17.43 -18.29 18.86
C GLN A 13 -16.78 -17.04 18.27
N VAL A 14 -15.46 -16.89 18.40
CA VAL A 14 -14.72 -15.68 18.00
C VAL A 14 -13.80 -15.89 16.79
N ALA A 15 -13.51 -17.13 16.42
CA ALA A 15 -12.71 -17.45 15.25
C ALA A 15 -13.35 -16.86 13.98
N ASN A 16 -12.56 -16.10 13.21
CA ASN A 16 -12.98 -15.40 12.00
C ASN A 16 -14.16 -14.43 12.18
N LYS A 17 -14.45 -14.00 13.41
CA LYS A 17 -15.51 -13.03 13.70
C LYS A 17 -14.93 -11.68 14.14
N PRO A 18 -15.66 -10.57 13.88
CA PRO A 18 -15.23 -9.25 14.33
C PRO A 18 -15.24 -9.15 15.87
N LEU A 19 -14.35 -8.30 16.40
CA LEU A 19 -14.24 -8.01 17.84
C LEU A 19 -15.48 -7.34 18.43
N THR A 20 -16.40 -6.84 17.58
CA THR A 20 -17.71 -6.34 17.99
C THR A 20 -18.48 -7.36 18.82
N MET A 21 -18.34 -8.66 18.52
CA MET A 21 -18.98 -9.74 19.29
C MET A 21 -18.50 -9.80 20.74
N VAL A 22 -17.20 -9.57 20.96
CA VAL A 22 -16.58 -9.55 22.28
C VAL A 22 -16.95 -8.25 22.99
N ALA A 23 -16.86 -7.12 22.29
CA ALA A 23 -17.21 -5.81 22.83
C ALA A 23 -18.67 -5.74 23.32
N GLY A 24 -19.60 -6.41 22.62
CA GLY A 24 -21.00 -6.50 23.05
C GLY A 24 -21.22 -7.32 24.32
N LYS A 25 -20.25 -8.12 24.75
CA LYS A 25 -20.28 -8.88 26.01
C LYS A 25 -19.57 -8.16 27.15
N THR A 26 -18.61 -7.29 26.85
CA THR A 26 -17.77 -6.62 27.87
C THR A 26 -18.19 -5.19 28.16
N LEU A 27 -18.86 -4.50 27.23
CA LEU A 27 -19.20 -3.08 27.36
C LEU A 27 -20.70 -2.87 27.58
N PRO A 28 -21.10 -1.88 28.42
CA PRO A 28 -22.46 -1.36 28.44
C PRO A 28 -22.89 -0.82 27.06
N LYS A 29 -24.18 -0.91 26.74
CA LYS A 29 -24.72 -0.60 25.40
C LYS A 29 -24.33 0.78 24.88
N SER A 30 -24.35 1.81 25.72
CA SER A 30 -23.97 3.18 25.34
C SER A 30 -22.50 3.27 24.92
N LEU A 31 -21.62 2.67 25.72
CA LEU A 31 -20.17 2.65 25.46
C LEU A 31 -19.82 1.78 24.25
N TYR A 32 -20.53 0.67 24.05
CA TYR A 32 -20.42 -0.16 22.85
C TYR A 32 -20.71 0.65 21.58
N VAL A 33 -21.85 1.34 21.53
CA VAL A 33 -22.23 2.13 20.34
C VAL A 33 -21.24 3.27 20.10
N PHE A 34 -20.87 4.02 21.14
CA PHE A 34 -19.91 5.11 21.04
C PHE A 34 -18.55 4.63 20.51
N PHE A 35 -18.01 3.56 21.09
CA PHE A 35 -16.69 3.06 20.72
C PHE A 35 -16.66 2.40 19.34
N ILE A 36 -17.67 1.57 19.02
CA ILE A 36 -17.70 0.86 17.74
C ILE A 36 -18.01 1.81 16.58
N ILE A 37 -19.03 2.66 16.70
CA ILE A 37 -19.39 3.58 15.61
C ILE A 37 -18.39 4.73 15.54
N GLY A 38 -18.18 5.42 16.66
CA GLY A 38 -17.26 6.55 16.73
C GLY A 38 -15.85 6.13 16.38
N GLY A 39 -15.30 5.12 17.07
CA GLY A 39 -13.94 4.65 16.84
C GLY A 39 -13.69 4.17 15.42
N ALA A 40 -14.62 3.38 14.83
CA ALA A 40 -14.47 2.93 13.46
C ALA A 40 -14.54 4.09 12.46
N TRP A 41 -15.49 5.03 12.63
CA TRP A 41 -15.60 6.19 11.73
C TRP A 41 -14.38 7.10 11.82
N PHE A 42 -13.92 7.44 13.03
CA PHE A 42 -12.72 8.27 13.19
C PHE A 42 -11.47 7.60 12.63
N ALA A 43 -11.32 6.28 12.83
CA ALA A 43 -10.22 5.52 12.23
C ALA A 43 -10.27 5.57 10.70
N LEU A 44 -11.43 5.29 10.10
CA LEU A 44 -11.60 5.30 8.64
C LEU A 44 -11.39 6.69 8.04
N ILE A 45 -11.99 7.74 8.63
CA ILE A 45 -11.87 9.12 8.15
C ILE A 45 -10.41 9.59 8.24
N SER A 46 -9.73 9.33 9.35
CA SER A 46 -8.33 9.74 9.53
C SER A 46 -7.39 9.00 8.57
N THR A 47 -7.56 7.69 8.37
CA THR A 47 -6.79 6.92 7.37
C THR A 47 -7.07 7.41 5.95
N LEU A 48 -8.34 7.61 5.58
CA LEU A 48 -8.72 8.08 4.25
C LEU A 48 -8.17 9.49 3.98
N ASN A 49 -8.24 10.39 4.96
CA ASN A 49 -7.66 11.72 4.85
C ASN A 49 -6.14 11.67 4.64
N SER A 50 -5.42 10.85 5.42
CA SER A 50 -3.98 10.64 5.24
C SER A 50 -3.64 10.05 3.87
N GLN A 51 -4.46 9.11 3.38
CA GLN A 51 -4.26 8.49 2.08
C GLN A 51 -4.44 9.49 0.93
N LEU A 52 -5.49 10.32 0.96
CA LEU A 52 -5.69 11.37 -0.05
C LEU A 52 -4.57 12.41 -0.03
N ALA A 53 -4.06 12.75 1.16
CA ALA A 53 -2.96 13.71 1.29
C ALA A 53 -1.60 13.17 0.80
N SER A 54 -1.36 11.86 0.93
CA SER A 54 -0.06 11.24 0.61
C SER A 54 0.00 10.57 -0.76
N ALA A 55 -1.11 10.00 -1.26
CA ALA A 55 -1.12 9.19 -2.49
C ALA A 55 -0.70 9.98 -3.74
N THR A 56 -0.92 11.29 -3.76
CA THR A 56 -0.59 12.14 -4.90
C THR A 56 0.91 12.43 -5.02
N LYS A 57 1.64 12.49 -3.91
CA LYS A 57 3.04 12.95 -3.87
C LYS A 57 3.98 12.06 -4.73
N PRO A 58 3.95 10.72 -4.62
CA PRO A 58 4.81 9.88 -5.45
C PRO A 58 4.50 10.01 -6.94
N ILE A 59 3.22 10.17 -7.31
CA ILE A 59 2.81 10.32 -8.71
C ILE A 59 3.22 11.69 -9.25
N MET A 60 3.15 12.75 -8.44
CA MET A 60 3.67 14.05 -8.80
C MET A 60 5.18 14.02 -9.04
N GLN A 61 5.94 13.37 -8.15
CA GLN A 61 7.37 13.18 -8.36
C GLN A 61 7.63 12.39 -9.65
N ALA A 62 6.86 11.33 -9.90
CA ALA A 62 6.97 10.57 -11.14
C ALA A 62 6.64 11.41 -12.39
N CYS A 63 5.76 12.42 -12.30
CA CYS A 63 5.54 13.37 -13.39
C CYS A 63 6.78 14.25 -13.62
N ASN A 64 7.37 14.80 -12.55
CA ASN A 64 8.60 15.62 -12.64
C ASN A 64 9.77 14.83 -13.24
N ASP A 65 9.91 13.57 -12.83
CA ASP A 65 10.92 12.63 -13.34
C ASP A 65 10.63 12.20 -14.78
N GLY A 66 9.51 12.61 -15.37
CA GLY A 66 9.13 12.33 -16.76
C GLY A 66 8.45 10.98 -16.99
N TRP A 67 8.09 10.22 -15.95
CA TRP A 67 7.35 8.97 -16.11
C TRP A 67 5.95 9.20 -16.69
N PHE A 68 5.26 10.23 -16.18
CA PHE A 68 3.91 10.60 -16.57
C PHE A 68 3.83 12.04 -17.13
N PRO A 69 2.73 12.41 -17.82
CA PRO A 69 2.55 13.78 -18.31
C PRO A 69 2.49 14.81 -17.17
N ASN A 70 3.25 15.90 -17.29
CA ASN A 70 3.27 17.01 -16.31
C ASN A 70 1.89 17.60 -16.00
N LYS A 71 0.94 17.50 -16.93
CA LYS A 71 -0.45 17.94 -16.72
C LYS A 71 -1.10 17.24 -15.52
N LEU A 72 -0.74 16.00 -15.20
CA LEU A 72 -1.30 15.30 -14.03
C LEU A 72 -0.85 15.93 -12.71
N ALA A 73 0.37 16.45 -12.65
CA ALA A 73 0.91 17.15 -11.48
C ALA A 73 0.48 18.62 -11.38
N THR A 74 -0.51 19.07 -12.17
CA THR A 74 -1.00 20.45 -12.12
C THR A 74 -1.60 20.75 -10.75
N LEU A 75 -1.08 21.81 -10.12
CA LEU A 75 -1.53 22.29 -8.83
C LEU A 75 -2.56 23.41 -8.98
N HIS A 76 -3.55 23.44 -8.09
CA HIS A 76 -4.49 24.55 -8.01
C HIS A 76 -3.74 25.88 -7.79
N PRO A 77 -4.02 26.95 -8.56
CA PRO A 77 -3.27 28.19 -8.49
C PRO A 77 -3.18 28.79 -7.07
N LYS A 78 -4.30 28.76 -6.33
CA LYS A 78 -4.44 29.34 -4.99
C LYS A 78 -4.11 28.39 -3.84
N TYR A 79 -4.48 27.12 -3.96
CA TYR A 79 -4.44 26.15 -2.85
C TYR A 79 -3.31 25.13 -2.96
N LYS A 80 -2.60 25.14 -4.10
CA LYS A 80 -1.48 24.23 -4.40
C LYS A 80 -1.85 22.75 -4.22
N THR A 81 -3.10 22.40 -4.49
CA THR A 81 -3.61 21.02 -4.42
C THR A 81 -3.61 20.34 -5.79
N PRO A 82 -3.20 19.06 -5.91
CA PRO A 82 -3.17 18.33 -7.17
C PRO A 82 -4.57 17.81 -7.56
N ILE A 83 -5.44 18.71 -8.02
CA ILE A 83 -6.88 18.44 -8.23
C ILE A 83 -7.10 17.25 -9.18
N ILE A 84 -6.32 17.16 -10.26
CA ILE A 84 -6.48 16.09 -11.26
C ILE A 84 -6.20 14.72 -10.63
N LEU A 85 -5.10 14.58 -9.88
CA LEU A 85 -4.75 13.34 -9.19
C LEU A 85 -5.74 13.01 -8.06
N LEU A 86 -6.19 14.01 -7.29
CA LEU A 86 -7.18 13.80 -6.24
C LEU A 86 -8.52 13.32 -6.83
N THR A 87 -8.95 13.91 -7.95
CA THR A 87 -10.16 13.46 -8.64
C THR A 87 -10.00 12.03 -9.16
N PHE A 88 -8.84 11.69 -9.71
CA PHE A 88 -8.53 10.33 -10.14
C PHE A 88 -8.60 9.31 -8.99
N PHE A 89 -7.96 9.60 -7.85
CA PHE A 89 -8.04 8.74 -6.66
C PHE A 89 -9.45 8.64 -6.08
N PHE A 90 -10.22 9.74 -6.10
CA PHE A 90 -11.62 9.72 -5.72
C PHE A 90 -12.41 8.75 -6.59
N MET A 91 -12.23 8.78 -7.91
CA MET A 91 -12.90 7.84 -8.82
C MET A 91 -12.50 6.38 -8.58
N ILE A 92 -11.22 6.12 -8.30
CA ILE A 92 -10.75 4.76 -7.95
C ILE A 92 -11.44 4.24 -6.69
N GLY A 93 -11.67 5.08 -5.68
CA GLY A 93 -12.38 4.69 -4.47
C GLY A 93 -13.91 4.61 -4.66
N PHE A 94 -14.46 5.51 -5.47
CA PHE A 94 -15.91 5.67 -5.66
C PHE A 94 -16.50 4.60 -6.58
N LEU A 95 -15.86 4.28 -7.71
CA LEU A 95 -16.40 3.34 -8.69
C LEU A 95 -16.66 1.95 -8.11
N PRO A 96 -15.77 1.34 -7.32
CA PRO A 96 -16.05 0.06 -6.69
C PRO A 96 -17.30 0.06 -5.79
N ILE A 97 -17.59 1.18 -5.14
CA ILE A 97 -18.78 1.33 -4.29
C ILE A 97 -20.04 1.39 -5.16
N VAL A 98 -20.03 2.20 -6.22
CA VAL A 98 -21.16 2.34 -7.15
C VAL A 98 -21.51 1.02 -7.82
N PHE A 99 -20.50 0.25 -8.22
CA PHE A 99 -20.68 -1.05 -8.86
C PHE A 99 -20.85 -2.21 -7.87
N ASN A 100 -20.90 -1.93 -6.56
CA ASN A 100 -21.03 -2.92 -5.49
C ASN A 100 -20.01 -4.07 -5.64
N LEU A 101 -18.76 -3.71 -5.95
CA LEU A 101 -17.67 -4.67 -6.11
C LEU A 101 -17.34 -5.30 -4.76
N ASP A 102 -17.10 -6.61 -4.77
CA ASP A 102 -16.79 -7.36 -3.57
C ASP A 102 -15.46 -6.88 -2.94
N ILE A 103 -15.53 -6.43 -1.69
CA ILE A 103 -14.38 -5.90 -0.95
C ILE A 103 -13.30 -6.97 -0.72
N SER A 104 -13.69 -8.24 -0.55
CA SER A 104 -12.74 -9.34 -0.43
C SER A 104 -11.97 -9.54 -1.73
N ILE A 105 -12.65 -9.48 -2.88
CA ILE A 105 -12.00 -9.55 -4.19
C ILE A 105 -11.04 -8.36 -4.38
N LEU A 106 -11.49 -7.13 -4.11
CA LEU A 106 -10.67 -5.92 -4.19
C LEU A 106 -9.42 -6.01 -3.30
N SER A 107 -9.58 -6.49 -2.06
CA SER A 107 -8.47 -6.69 -1.14
C SER A 107 -7.49 -7.72 -1.66
N LYS A 108 -7.96 -8.84 -2.23
CA LYS A 108 -7.09 -9.90 -2.76
C LYS A 108 -6.29 -9.41 -3.97
N ILE A 109 -6.93 -8.76 -4.95
CA ILE A 109 -6.22 -8.27 -6.15
C ILE A 109 -5.20 -7.19 -5.79
N THR A 110 -5.56 -6.24 -4.93
CA THR A 110 -4.64 -5.15 -4.55
C THR A 110 -3.48 -5.66 -3.71
N THR A 111 -3.72 -6.59 -2.78
CA THR A 111 -2.66 -7.17 -1.95
C THR A 111 -1.75 -8.09 -2.75
N THR A 112 -2.28 -8.82 -3.75
CA THR A 112 -1.49 -9.68 -4.62
C THR A 112 -0.50 -8.85 -5.44
N VAL A 113 -0.96 -7.80 -6.13
CA VAL A 113 -0.06 -6.85 -6.82
C VAL A 113 0.88 -6.14 -5.83
N GLY A 114 0.36 -5.75 -4.66
CA GLY A 114 1.13 -5.07 -3.62
C GLY A 114 2.30 -5.89 -3.08
N SER A 115 2.17 -7.22 -3.01
CA SER A 115 3.27 -8.11 -2.59
C SER A 115 4.46 -8.07 -3.55
N VAL A 116 4.22 -7.92 -4.86
CA VAL A 116 5.28 -7.72 -5.86
C VAL A 116 5.99 -6.38 -5.61
N LEU A 117 5.23 -5.30 -5.43
CA LEU A 117 5.79 -3.98 -5.12
C LEU A 117 6.64 -3.99 -3.83
N ASN A 118 6.11 -4.59 -2.76
CA ASN A 118 6.82 -4.69 -1.48
C ASN A 118 8.10 -5.53 -1.59
N SER A 119 8.10 -6.58 -2.43
CA SER A 119 9.31 -7.35 -2.74
C SER A 119 10.36 -6.49 -3.44
N MET A 120 9.95 -5.65 -4.40
CA MET A 120 10.86 -4.73 -5.09
C MET A 120 11.46 -3.72 -4.11
N VAL A 121 10.64 -3.13 -3.23
CA VAL A 121 11.12 -2.21 -2.18
C VAL A 121 12.13 -2.90 -1.27
N ALA A 122 11.87 -4.13 -0.85
CA ALA A 122 12.83 -4.91 -0.06
C ALA A 122 14.14 -5.15 -0.83
N LEU A 123 14.09 -5.48 -2.12
CA LEU A 123 15.27 -5.67 -2.96
C LEU A 123 16.09 -4.38 -3.13
N CYS A 124 15.43 -3.21 -3.20
CA CYS A 124 16.11 -1.91 -3.28
C CYS A 124 17.04 -1.67 -2.07
N LEU A 125 16.71 -2.20 -0.90
CA LEU A 125 17.54 -2.07 0.30
C LEU A 125 18.96 -2.66 0.12
N LEU A 126 19.12 -3.67 -0.74
CA LEU A 126 20.44 -4.27 -1.03
C LEU A 126 21.39 -3.30 -1.75
N ASN A 127 20.84 -2.28 -2.40
CA ASN A 127 21.60 -1.29 -3.16
C ASN A 127 21.66 0.08 -2.48
N VAL A 128 20.94 0.29 -1.37
CA VAL A 128 20.86 1.59 -0.70
C VAL A 128 22.24 2.11 -0.30
N SER A 129 23.13 1.23 0.19
CA SER A 129 24.48 1.60 0.61
C SER A 129 25.37 2.04 -0.55
N LYS A 130 25.03 1.64 -1.79
CA LYS A 130 25.75 2.04 -3.00
C LYS A 130 25.18 3.31 -3.62
N VAL A 131 23.85 3.44 -3.61
CA VAL A 131 23.14 4.56 -4.24
C VAL A 131 23.18 5.81 -3.36
N MET A 132 23.08 5.65 -2.04
CA MET A 132 23.05 6.74 -1.06
C MET A 132 24.04 6.50 0.09
N PRO A 133 25.35 6.43 -0.19
CA PRO A 133 26.36 6.05 0.81
C PRO A 133 26.40 7.03 2.00
N GLN A 134 26.31 8.33 1.75
CA GLN A 134 26.37 9.35 2.82
C GLN A 134 25.17 9.25 3.78
N ALA A 135 23.96 9.10 3.26
CA ALA A 135 22.75 8.92 4.07
C ALA A 135 22.75 7.58 4.80
N TRP A 136 23.27 6.51 4.17
CA TRP A 136 23.38 5.21 4.80
C TRP A 136 24.37 5.21 5.98
N GLU A 137 25.51 5.89 5.85
CA GLU A 137 26.51 5.97 6.92
C GLU A 137 26.01 6.74 8.15
N LYS A 138 25.21 7.80 7.94
CA LYS A 138 24.58 8.57 9.02
C LYS A 138 23.34 7.90 9.62
N SER A 139 22.83 6.82 9.02
CA SER A 139 21.56 6.21 9.43
C SER A 139 21.64 5.53 10.80
N PRO A 140 20.70 5.80 11.73
CA PRO A 140 20.64 5.09 13.01
C PRO A 140 20.23 3.61 12.86
N LEU A 141 19.68 3.24 11.70
CA LEU A 141 19.25 1.86 11.37
C LEU A 141 20.27 1.14 10.48
N LYS A 142 21.51 1.65 10.38
CA LYS A 142 22.58 1.02 9.61
C LYS A 142 22.86 -0.37 10.16
N VAL A 143 22.81 -1.37 9.27
CA VAL A 143 23.15 -2.76 9.58
C VAL A 143 24.24 -3.27 8.65
N SER A 144 24.92 -4.34 9.03
CA SER A 144 25.93 -4.96 8.18
C SER A 144 25.29 -5.53 6.90
N ARG A 145 26.04 -5.56 5.80
CA ARG A 145 25.55 -6.06 4.52
C ARG A 145 25.06 -7.51 4.57
N ALA A 146 25.64 -8.32 5.45
CA ALA A 146 25.20 -9.70 5.68
C ALA A 146 23.80 -9.74 6.31
N VAL A 147 23.56 -8.90 7.32
CA VAL A 147 22.25 -8.76 7.96
C VAL A 147 21.22 -8.20 6.98
N THR A 148 21.58 -7.18 6.19
CA THR A 148 20.69 -6.66 5.13
C THR A 148 20.28 -7.75 4.16
N LYS A 149 21.24 -8.55 3.66
CA LYS A 149 20.94 -9.67 2.76
C LYS A 149 20.02 -10.69 3.40
N ALA A 150 20.28 -11.11 4.64
CA ALA A 150 19.44 -12.07 5.34
C ALA A 150 18.01 -11.55 5.50
N LEU A 151 17.84 -10.30 5.98
CA LEU A 151 16.53 -9.69 6.16
C LEU A 151 15.76 -9.53 4.84
N VAL A 152 16.43 -9.09 3.78
CA VAL A 152 15.81 -8.95 2.45
C VAL A 152 15.41 -10.31 1.90
N THR A 153 16.26 -11.33 2.00
CA THR A 153 15.92 -12.70 1.55
C THR A 153 14.69 -13.22 2.27
N VAL A 154 14.63 -13.09 3.60
CA VAL A 154 13.45 -13.50 4.39
C VAL A 154 12.22 -12.71 3.97
N ALA A 155 12.31 -11.40 3.82
CA ALA A 155 11.18 -10.56 3.41
C ALA A 155 10.65 -10.95 2.02
N VAL A 156 11.54 -11.14 1.05
CA VAL A 156 11.16 -11.54 -0.31
C VAL A 156 10.51 -12.94 -0.32
N LEU A 157 11.01 -13.89 0.48
CA LEU A 157 10.38 -15.21 0.61
C LEU A 157 8.96 -15.12 1.21
N ILE A 158 8.77 -14.28 2.23
CA ILE A 158 7.45 -14.04 2.83
C ILE A 158 6.49 -13.43 1.80
N TYR A 159 6.93 -12.41 1.06
CA TYR A 159 6.10 -11.79 0.03
C TYR A 159 5.82 -12.74 -1.14
N ALA A 160 6.77 -13.59 -1.53
CA ALA A 160 6.55 -14.61 -2.55
C ALA A 160 5.50 -15.64 -2.09
N LEU A 161 5.60 -16.11 -0.85
CA LEU A 161 4.60 -17.00 -0.26
C LEU A 161 3.23 -16.31 -0.20
N GLN A 162 3.18 -15.05 0.24
CA GLN A 162 1.95 -14.27 0.27
C GLN A 162 1.33 -14.12 -1.13
N ALA A 163 2.14 -13.83 -2.15
CA ALA A 163 1.69 -13.71 -3.54
C ALA A 163 1.08 -15.02 -4.05
N VAL A 164 1.72 -16.17 -3.76
CA VAL A 164 1.23 -17.50 -4.15
C VAL A 164 -0.07 -17.84 -3.43
N LEU A 165 -0.16 -17.61 -2.12
CA LEU A 165 -1.36 -17.91 -1.33
C LEU A 165 -2.55 -17.04 -1.72
N LEU A 166 -2.33 -15.74 -1.96
CA LEU A 166 -3.40 -14.85 -2.40
C LEU A 166 -3.78 -15.11 -3.86
N GLY A 167 -2.80 -15.33 -4.73
CA GLY A 167 -2.99 -15.63 -6.15
C GLY A 167 -3.76 -16.92 -6.38
N SER A 168 -3.49 -17.98 -5.61
CA SER A 168 -4.23 -19.25 -5.71
C SER A 168 -5.69 -19.15 -5.24
N SER A 169 -6.01 -18.12 -4.45
CA SER A 169 -7.37 -17.84 -3.97
C SER A 169 -8.20 -16.97 -4.92
N LEU A 170 -7.63 -16.54 -6.05
CA LEU A 170 -8.29 -15.76 -7.10
C LEU A 170 -8.85 -16.67 -8.19
N SER A 171 -9.94 -16.24 -8.83
CA SER A 171 -10.42 -16.89 -10.06
C SER A 171 -9.42 -16.69 -11.20
N LEU A 172 -9.39 -17.62 -12.16
CA LEU A 172 -8.46 -17.57 -13.29
C LEU A 172 -8.48 -16.22 -14.05
N PRO A 173 -9.66 -15.60 -14.35
CA PRO A 173 -9.69 -14.29 -15.00
C PRO A 173 -9.04 -13.17 -14.17
N LEU A 174 -9.26 -13.18 -12.85
CA LEU A 174 -8.67 -12.18 -11.95
C LEU A 174 -7.16 -12.36 -11.80
N LEU A 175 -6.70 -13.61 -11.72
CA LEU A 175 -5.27 -13.92 -11.68
C LEU A 175 -4.55 -13.46 -12.95
N LEU A 176 -5.12 -13.78 -14.13
CA LEU A 176 -4.58 -13.31 -15.42
C LEU A 176 -4.57 -11.78 -15.51
N GLY A 177 -5.62 -11.11 -15.02
CA GLY A 177 -5.65 -9.66 -14.93
C GLY A 177 -4.53 -9.08 -14.04
N ASN A 178 -4.26 -9.70 -12.89
CA ASN A 178 -3.17 -9.30 -12.00
C ASN A 178 -1.80 -9.46 -12.67
N ILE A 179 -1.55 -10.61 -13.30
CA ILE A 179 -0.32 -10.88 -14.04
C ILE A 179 -0.16 -9.86 -15.17
N ALA A 180 -1.22 -9.57 -15.91
CA ALA A 180 -1.21 -8.58 -16.99
C ALA A 180 -0.83 -7.18 -16.48
N VAL A 181 -1.35 -6.75 -15.33
CA VAL A 181 -0.98 -5.46 -14.71
C VAL A 181 0.49 -5.41 -14.34
N VAL A 182 1.03 -6.49 -13.75
CA VAL A 182 2.45 -6.57 -13.37
C VAL A 182 3.33 -6.54 -14.62
N VAL A 183 3.03 -7.36 -15.63
CA VAL A 183 3.76 -7.40 -16.90
C VAL A 183 3.71 -6.05 -17.60
N PHE A 184 2.54 -5.41 -17.65
CA PHE A 184 2.37 -4.07 -18.20
C PHE A 184 3.25 -3.05 -17.47
N ALA A 185 3.31 -3.08 -16.14
CA ALA A 185 4.14 -2.16 -15.37
C ALA A 185 5.63 -2.31 -15.71
N PHE A 186 6.14 -3.54 -15.84
CA PHE A 186 7.52 -3.78 -16.24
C PHE A 186 7.81 -3.35 -17.67
N ILE A 187 6.92 -3.67 -18.63
CA ILE A 187 7.07 -3.26 -20.03
C ILE A 187 7.04 -1.73 -20.13
N PHE A 188 6.05 -1.09 -19.51
CA PHE A 188 5.94 0.36 -19.46
C PHE A 188 7.22 0.98 -18.91
N ALA A 189 7.77 0.42 -17.83
CA ALA A 189 8.97 0.96 -17.23
C ALA A 189 10.20 0.85 -18.16
N GLN A 190 10.39 -0.30 -18.80
CA GLN A 190 11.49 -0.51 -19.74
C GLN A 190 11.37 0.41 -20.97
N VAL A 191 10.18 0.51 -21.58
CA VAL A 191 9.92 1.38 -22.74
C VAL A 191 10.13 2.85 -22.37
N ARG A 192 9.60 3.28 -21.22
CA ARG A 192 9.71 4.68 -20.78
C ARG A 192 11.17 5.03 -20.46
N TYR A 193 11.90 4.15 -19.80
CA TYR A 193 13.33 4.34 -19.52
C TYR A 193 14.15 4.40 -20.81
N ALA A 194 13.92 3.48 -21.75
CA ALA A 194 14.59 3.45 -23.06
C ALA A 194 14.31 4.69 -23.93
N SER A 195 13.15 5.33 -23.74
CA SER A 195 12.80 6.56 -24.49
C SER A 195 13.63 7.80 -24.12
N GLY A 196 14.47 7.73 -23.08
CA GLY A 196 15.35 8.83 -22.65
C GLY A 196 14.63 10.05 -22.03
N LYS A 197 13.30 10.03 -21.94
CA LYS A 197 12.53 11.14 -21.33
C LYS A 197 12.45 11.05 -19.80
N VAL A 198 12.92 9.96 -19.20
CA VAL A 198 12.93 9.78 -17.74
C VAL A 198 14.23 10.34 -17.19
N LYS A 199 14.13 11.34 -16.33
CA LYS A 199 15.26 11.95 -15.62
C LYS A 199 14.90 12.01 -14.15
N CYS A 200 15.28 10.98 -13.40
CA CYS A 200 15.01 10.94 -11.98
C CYS A 200 15.80 12.05 -11.28
N GLU A 201 15.10 13.01 -10.71
CA GLU A 201 15.72 14.04 -9.88
C GLU A 201 16.16 13.45 -8.55
N LYS A 202 17.21 14.01 -7.95
CA LYS A 202 17.61 13.62 -6.59
C LYS A 202 16.57 14.17 -5.61
N SER A 203 15.71 13.30 -5.12
CA SER A 203 14.59 13.65 -4.23
C SER A 203 14.91 13.44 -2.74
N TYR A 204 16.17 13.30 -2.34
CA TYR A 204 16.57 13.13 -0.94
C TYR A 204 17.42 14.31 -0.48
N GLU A 205 17.11 14.83 0.71
CA GLU A 205 17.85 15.89 1.36
C GLU A 205 18.90 15.27 2.30
N ILE A 206 20.08 15.87 2.34
CA ILE A 206 21.14 15.48 3.28
C ILE A 206 21.12 16.54 4.37
N GLU A 207 20.53 16.20 5.52
CA GLU A 207 20.77 16.93 6.77
C GLU A 207 22.20 16.68 7.28
#